data_AF-A0A529UJQ7-F1
#
_entry.id   AF-A0A529UJQ7-F1
#
_cell.length_a   1.000
_cell.length_b   1.000
_cell.length_c   1.000
_cell.angle_alpha   90.00
_cell.angle_beta   90.00
_cell.angle_gamma   90.00
#
_symmetry.space_group_name_H-M   'P 1'
#
loop_
_entity.id
_entity.type
_entity.pdbx_description
1 polymer ?
#
loop_
_entity_poly.entity_id
_entity_poly.type
_entity_poly.pdbx_seq_one_letter_code
_entity_poly.pdbx_strand_id
1 'polypeptide(L)'
;MDDVFISRGASANKIRILAEWVRKELSTSKKGTFDVIRFIEIDLPKLFPGLYVHIESDNKMGSTRAFVSEDPLGIVVSESIYEGASNGCMFSAEIIMHEVGHLLMHHRYAALGLNSAAEPYQQRVEGAGFAHSAEWQATMFALCFLYPFSEFKKFTGVGELAKSSRLTHGQANRVLNHIKRLRVRQNYSDTVLDRSWLKGVTESFPKIQKARPSKLRSQLLLFFGDTRRARNVRRLEVGLPA
;
A
#
# COMPACT_ATOMS: atom_id res chain seq x y z
N MET A 1 9.25 -16.60 -10.20
CA MET A 1 10.05 -15.44 -9.80
C MET A 1 11.28 -15.97 -9.11
N ASP A 2 12.44 -15.60 -9.62
CA ASP A 2 13.70 -15.89 -8.94
C ASP A 2 13.83 -14.92 -7.77
N ASP A 3 14.17 -15.44 -6.60
CA ASP A 3 14.20 -14.65 -5.37
C ASP A 3 15.38 -13.66 -5.38
N VAL A 4 15.12 -12.44 -4.92
CA VAL A 4 16.12 -11.37 -4.80
C VAL A 4 16.38 -11.10 -3.33
N PHE A 5 17.60 -11.36 -2.88
CA PHE A 5 18.00 -11.11 -1.49
C PHE A 5 18.55 -9.69 -1.33
N ILE A 6 18.02 -8.93 -0.38
CA ILE A 6 18.36 -7.53 -0.12
C ILE A 6 19.11 -7.33 1.20
N SER A 7 19.96 -6.29 1.25
CA SER A 7 20.75 -5.97 2.44
C SER A 7 19.91 -5.58 3.65
N ARG A 8 18.73 -4.98 3.43
CA ARG A 8 17.81 -4.57 4.49
C ARG A 8 16.89 -5.74 4.88
N GLY A 9 17.39 -6.61 5.76
CA GLY A 9 16.59 -7.69 6.33
C GLY A 9 15.41 -7.18 7.18
N ALA A 10 14.24 -7.77 7.02
CA ALA A 10 13.05 -7.49 7.80
C ALA A 10 12.50 -8.78 8.42
N SER A 11 12.27 -8.78 9.73
CA SER A 11 11.62 -9.91 10.40
C SER A 11 10.12 -9.89 10.14
N ALA A 12 9.46 -11.04 10.34
CA ALA A 12 8.00 -11.12 10.23
C ALA A 12 7.29 -10.11 11.15
N ASN A 13 7.86 -9.81 12.32
CA ASN A 13 7.30 -8.82 13.24
C ASN A 13 7.45 -7.37 12.73
N LYS A 14 8.60 -7.03 12.14
CA LYS A 14 8.82 -5.73 11.50
C LYS A 14 7.81 -5.49 10.37
N ILE A 15 7.64 -6.50 9.51
CA ILE A 15 6.70 -6.45 8.40
C ILE A 15 5.25 -6.37 8.91
N ARG A 16 4.89 -7.10 9.96
CA ARG A 16 3.60 -6.99 10.64
C ARG A 16 3.33 -5.56 11.12
N ILE A 17 4.31 -4.93 11.76
CA ILE A 17 4.21 -3.54 12.25
C ILE A 17 4.01 -2.57 11.08
N LEU A 18 4.74 -2.75 9.97
CA LEU A 18 4.52 -1.95 8.76
C LEU A 18 3.11 -2.12 8.21
N ALA A 19 2.64 -3.36 8.04
CA ALA A 19 1.30 -3.63 7.53
C ALA A 19 0.19 -3.02 8.41
N GLU A 20 0.31 -3.15 9.74
CA GLU A 20 -0.61 -2.53 10.68
C GLU A 20 -0.55 -1.00 10.64
N TRP A 21 0.64 -0.41 10.47
CA TRP A 21 0.81 1.03 10.28
C TRP A 21 0.13 1.51 9.00
N VAL A 22 0.37 0.84 7.86
CA VAL A 22 -0.27 1.19 6.58
C VAL A 22 -1.78 1.08 6.69
N ARG A 23 -2.30 0.01 7.33
CA ARG A 23 -3.74 -0.10 7.61
C ARG A 23 -4.24 1.08 8.45
N LYS A 24 -3.54 1.45 9.50
CA LYS A 24 -3.96 2.56 10.37
C LYS A 24 -3.97 3.91 9.66
N GLU A 25 -2.96 4.19 8.85
CA GLU A 25 -2.80 5.49 8.18
C GLU A 25 -3.69 5.62 6.93
N LEU A 26 -3.91 4.53 6.20
CA LEU A 26 -4.64 4.55 4.92
C LEU A 26 -6.02 3.92 4.96
N SER A 27 -6.26 2.91 5.81
CA SER A 27 -7.55 2.20 5.81
C SER A 27 -8.60 2.99 6.58
N THR A 28 -9.55 3.53 5.84
CA THR A 28 -10.73 4.24 6.36
C THR A 28 -11.87 3.31 6.78
N SER A 29 -11.80 2.00 6.48
CA SER A 29 -12.89 1.06 6.78
C SER A 29 -12.78 0.49 8.20
N LYS A 30 -13.50 1.10 9.15
CA LYS A 30 -13.52 0.66 10.55
C LYS A 30 -14.39 -0.59 10.81
N LYS A 31 -15.20 -1.06 9.85
CA LYS A 31 -16.19 -2.15 10.06
C LYS A 31 -16.61 -2.93 8.79
N GLY A 32 -15.73 -3.13 7.81
CA GLY A 32 -16.07 -3.84 6.56
C GLY A 32 -14.96 -4.73 6.02
N THR A 33 -15.29 -5.55 5.02
CA THR A 33 -14.31 -6.23 4.17
C THR A 33 -13.35 -5.19 3.58
N PHE A 34 -12.04 -5.50 3.58
CA PHE A 34 -11.04 -4.61 3.00
C PHE A 34 -11.17 -4.61 1.47
N ASP A 35 -11.39 -3.42 0.91
CA ASP A 35 -11.48 -3.22 -0.54
C ASP A 35 -10.07 -2.92 -1.09
N VAL A 36 -9.45 -3.95 -1.66
CA VAL A 36 -8.09 -3.88 -2.20
C VAL A 36 -8.00 -2.99 -3.44
N ILE A 37 -9.06 -2.93 -4.26
CA ILE A 37 -9.09 -2.13 -5.48
C ILE A 37 -9.12 -0.65 -5.12
N ARG A 38 -10.04 -0.25 -4.24
CA ARG A 38 -10.06 1.10 -3.68
C ARG A 38 -8.72 1.46 -3.06
N PHE A 39 -8.11 0.54 -2.32
CA PHE A 39 -6.85 0.80 -1.67
C PHE A 39 -5.73 1.12 -2.66
N ILE A 40 -5.55 0.32 -3.72
CA ILE A 40 -4.47 0.57 -4.70
C ILE A 40 -4.74 1.78 -5.60
N GLU A 41 -6.01 2.09 -5.90
CA GLU A 41 -6.36 3.19 -6.81
C GLU A 41 -6.48 4.55 -6.11
N ILE A 42 -6.88 4.57 -4.84
CA ILE A 42 -7.26 5.81 -4.15
C ILE A 42 -6.39 6.08 -2.92
N ASP A 43 -6.15 5.07 -2.09
CA ASP A 43 -5.49 5.28 -0.81
C ASP A 43 -3.96 5.21 -0.92
N LEU A 44 -3.43 4.24 -1.65
CA LEU A 44 -1.98 4.05 -1.85
C LEU A 44 -1.30 5.21 -2.60
N PRO A 45 -1.90 5.84 -3.63
CA PRO A 45 -1.32 7.02 -4.29
C PRO A 45 -1.12 8.22 -3.36
N LYS A 46 -1.76 8.25 -2.17
CA LYS A 46 -1.49 9.27 -1.15
C LYS A 46 -0.08 9.14 -0.55
N LEU A 47 0.47 7.92 -0.49
CA LEU A 47 1.86 7.67 -0.07
C LEU A 47 2.84 7.76 -1.24
N PHE A 48 2.39 7.43 -2.46
CA PHE A 48 3.19 7.47 -3.68
C PHE A 48 2.51 8.37 -4.72
N PRO A 49 2.65 9.70 -4.62
CA PRO A 49 2.07 10.61 -5.61
C PRO A 49 2.56 10.28 -7.02
N GLY A 50 1.62 10.13 -7.96
CA GLY A 50 1.92 9.74 -9.34
C GLY A 50 1.91 8.23 -9.60
N LEU A 51 1.71 7.40 -8.57
CA LEU A 51 1.42 5.98 -8.74
C LEU A 51 0.14 5.81 -9.57
N TYR A 52 0.19 5.02 -10.64
CA TYR A 52 -0.99 4.57 -11.37
C TYR A 52 -1.21 3.07 -11.20
N VAL A 53 -2.43 2.63 -11.44
CA VAL A 53 -2.79 1.23 -11.56
C VAL A 53 -3.16 1.00 -13.03
N HIS A 54 -2.54 0.02 -13.68
CA HIS A 54 -2.83 -0.35 -15.06
C HIS A 54 -3.35 -1.77 -15.11
N ILE A 55 -4.50 -1.93 -15.77
CA ILE A 55 -5.13 -3.23 -15.99
C ILE A 55 -4.76 -3.66 -17.41
N GLU A 56 -4.01 -4.75 -17.50
CA GLU A 56 -3.58 -5.30 -18.78
C GLU A 56 -4.31 -6.62 -19.05
N SER A 57 -4.62 -6.90 -20.31
CA SER A 57 -5.33 -8.13 -20.66
C SER A 57 -4.49 -9.37 -20.33
N ASP A 58 -5.14 -10.45 -19.90
CA ASP A 58 -4.47 -11.70 -19.53
C ASP A 58 -3.59 -12.24 -20.67
N ASN A 59 -4.02 -12.06 -21.94
CA ASN A 59 -3.26 -12.47 -23.11
C ASN A 59 -1.89 -11.78 -23.22
N LYS A 60 -1.83 -10.47 -22.91
CA LYS A 60 -0.56 -9.73 -22.94
C LYS A 60 0.30 -10.01 -21.71
N MET A 61 -0.33 -10.31 -20.58
CA MET A 61 0.35 -10.64 -19.34
C MET A 61 0.93 -12.06 -19.34
N GLY A 62 0.38 -12.97 -20.15
CA GLY A 62 0.84 -14.35 -20.25
C GLY A 62 0.70 -15.09 -18.91
N SER A 63 1.81 -15.55 -18.34
CA SER A 63 1.83 -16.20 -17.02
C SER A 63 2.00 -15.22 -15.85
N THR A 64 2.31 -13.96 -16.13
CA THR A 64 2.47 -12.90 -15.12
C THR A 64 1.10 -12.47 -14.62
N ARG A 65 0.96 -12.32 -13.30
CA ARG A 65 -0.33 -11.98 -12.66
C ARG A 65 -0.41 -10.51 -12.28
N ALA A 66 0.68 -9.98 -11.76
CA ALA A 66 0.88 -8.57 -11.48
C ALA A 66 2.39 -8.30 -11.40
N PHE A 67 2.78 -7.03 -11.51
CA PHE A 67 4.14 -6.57 -11.23
C PHE A 67 4.14 -5.05 -10.97
N VAL A 68 5.18 -4.55 -10.31
CA VAL A 68 5.45 -3.12 -10.19
C VAL A 68 6.25 -2.63 -11.40
N SER A 69 5.73 -1.62 -12.10
CA SER A 69 6.46 -0.86 -13.11
C SER A 69 7.16 0.34 -12.48
N GLU A 70 8.34 0.71 -12.96
CA GLU A 70 9.17 1.77 -12.37
C GLU A 70 9.07 3.11 -13.11
N ASP A 71 8.91 3.07 -14.43
CA ASP A 71 8.80 4.26 -15.27
C ASP A 71 7.72 4.07 -16.35
N PRO A 72 6.52 4.65 -16.17
CA PRO A 72 6.10 5.36 -14.97
C PRO A 72 5.91 4.39 -13.79
N LEU A 73 6.04 4.89 -12.55
CA LEU A 73 5.81 4.11 -11.32
C LEU A 73 4.34 3.67 -11.24
N GLY A 74 4.08 2.37 -11.28
CA GLY A 74 2.73 1.84 -11.29
C GLY A 74 2.62 0.40 -10.85
N ILE A 75 1.40 -0.05 -10.56
CA ILE A 75 1.08 -1.46 -10.35
C ILE A 75 0.34 -1.93 -11.59
N VAL A 76 0.94 -2.86 -12.33
CA VAL A 76 0.32 -3.51 -13.48
C VAL A 76 -0.30 -4.82 -13.01
N VAL A 77 -1.59 -5.01 -13.29
CA VAL A 77 -2.37 -6.18 -12.85
C VAL A 77 -3.05 -6.79 -14.05
N SER A 78 -3.06 -8.12 -14.15
CA SER A 78 -3.81 -8.79 -15.19
C SER A 78 -5.32 -8.66 -14.94
N GLU A 79 -6.10 -8.58 -16.01
CA GLU A 79 -7.56 -8.40 -15.96
C GLU A 79 -8.23 -9.40 -15.00
N SER A 80 -7.93 -10.70 -15.11
CA SER A 80 -8.50 -11.73 -14.22
C SER A 80 -8.16 -11.53 -12.74
N ILE A 81 -6.96 -11.01 -12.43
CA ILE A 81 -6.56 -10.72 -11.05
C ILE A 81 -7.28 -9.48 -10.54
N TYR A 82 -7.36 -8.42 -11.35
CA TYR A 82 -8.09 -7.21 -10.98
C TYR A 82 -9.58 -7.51 -10.73
N GLU A 83 -10.24 -8.19 -11.68
CA GLU A 83 -11.64 -8.59 -11.55
C GLU A 83 -11.87 -9.54 -10.38
N GLY A 84 -10.99 -10.53 -10.20
CA GLY A 84 -11.07 -11.44 -9.07
C GLY A 84 -11.02 -10.68 -7.74
N ALA A 85 -10.08 -9.75 -7.60
CA ALA A 85 -9.94 -8.92 -6.40
C ALA A 85 -11.16 -8.00 -6.17
N SER A 86 -11.69 -7.39 -7.23
CA SER A 86 -12.92 -6.59 -7.21
C SER A 86 -14.12 -7.41 -6.72
N ASN A 87 -14.19 -8.69 -7.10
CA ASN A 87 -15.21 -9.64 -6.67
C ASN A 87 -14.93 -10.29 -5.30
N GLY A 88 -13.92 -9.82 -4.56
CA GLY A 88 -13.58 -10.31 -3.22
C GLY A 88 -12.80 -11.63 -3.18
N CYS A 89 -12.17 -12.03 -4.29
CA CYS A 89 -11.26 -13.18 -4.33
C CYS A 89 -10.00 -12.87 -3.52
N MET A 90 -9.84 -13.56 -2.39
CA MET A 90 -8.70 -13.37 -1.50
C MET A 90 -7.36 -13.75 -2.13
N PHE A 91 -7.35 -14.67 -3.09
CA PHE A 91 -6.13 -15.03 -3.82
C PHE A 91 -5.64 -13.87 -4.69
N SER A 92 -6.55 -13.25 -5.45
CA SER A 92 -6.24 -12.08 -6.26
C SER A 92 -5.82 -10.89 -5.40
N ALA A 93 -6.50 -10.67 -4.26
CA ALA A 93 -6.11 -9.65 -3.30
C ALA A 93 -4.69 -9.88 -2.73
N GLU A 94 -4.31 -11.13 -2.44
CA GLU A 94 -2.97 -11.47 -1.97
C GLU A 94 -1.88 -11.14 -3.00
N ILE A 95 -2.14 -11.42 -4.29
CA ILE A 95 -1.23 -11.08 -5.39
C ILE A 95 -1.02 -9.57 -5.46
N ILE A 96 -2.10 -8.80 -5.48
CA ILE A 96 -2.00 -7.33 -5.53
C ILE A 96 -1.24 -6.80 -4.30
N MET A 97 -1.56 -7.30 -3.11
CA MET A 97 -0.90 -6.85 -1.89
C MET A 97 0.57 -7.28 -1.78
N HIS A 98 0.95 -8.35 -2.48
CA HIS A 98 2.35 -8.77 -2.64
C HIS A 98 3.12 -7.70 -3.43
N GLU A 99 2.60 -7.22 -4.56
CA GLU A 99 3.20 -6.12 -5.32
C GLU A 99 3.27 -4.81 -4.52
N VAL A 100 2.23 -4.52 -3.72
CA VAL A 100 2.27 -3.38 -2.78
C VAL A 100 3.40 -3.55 -1.75
N GLY A 101 3.67 -4.78 -1.30
CA GLY A 101 4.80 -5.10 -0.44
C GLY A 101 6.14 -4.74 -1.10
N HIS A 102 6.31 -5.12 -2.38
CA HIS A 102 7.46 -4.71 -3.17
C HIS A 102 7.56 -3.19 -3.28
N LEU A 103 6.47 -2.49 -3.59
CA LEU A 103 6.47 -1.04 -3.66
C LEU A 103 6.89 -0.41 -2.32
N LEU A 104 6.29 -0.81 -1.20
CA LEU A 104 6.56 -0.19 0.10
C LEU A 104 7.97 -0.46 0.64
N MET A 105 8.53 -1.63 0.40
CA MET A 105 9.81 -2.01 0.99
C MET A 105 10.97 -1.89 0.00
N HIS A 106 10.67 -1.88 -1.30
CA HIS A 106 11.66 -2.07 -2.35
C HIS A 106 11.59 -1.09 -3.53
N HIS A 107 10.70 -0.08 -3.56
CA HIS A 107 10.59 0.89 -4.67
C HIS A 107 11.89 1.62 -5.03
N ARG A 108 12.79 1.82 -4.06
CA ARG A 108 14.09 2.49 -4.30
C ARG A 108 15.14 1.57 -4.92
N TYR A 109 14.98 0.26 -4.79
CA TYR A 109 15.88 -0.73 -5.39
C TYR A 109 15.53 -0.97 -6.85
N ALA A 110 14.26 -0.82 -7.20
CA ALA A 110 13.76 -0.71 -8.56
C ALA A 110 14.56 0.36 -9.35
N ALA A 111 14.55 1.61 -8.85
CA ALA A 111 15.27 2.75 -9.44
C ALA A 111 16.81 2.60 -9.54
N LEU A 112 17.41 1.57 -8.94
CA LEU A 112 18.83 1.27 -9.07
C LEU A 112 19.16 0.36 -10.28
N GLY A 113 18.18 0.02 -11.12
CA GLY A 113 18.42 -0.77 -12.32
C GLY A 113 18.94 -2.17 -11.99
N LEU A 114 18.39 -2.81 -10.96
CA LEU A 114 18.85 -4.13 -10.50
C LEU A 114 18.56 -5.27 -11.49
N ASN A 115 17.77 -5.02 -12.53
CA ASN A 115 17.70 -5.89 -13.71
C ASN A 115 19.05 -6.00 -14.45
N SER A 116 20.00 -5.08 -14.21
CA SER A 116 21.32 -5.04 -14.84
C SER A 116 22.47 -5.48 -13.91
N ALA A 117 22.19 -5.80 -12.65
CA ALA A 117 23.21 -6.13 -11.63
C ALA A 117 22.84 -7.37 -10.79
N ALA A 118 22.14 -8.35 -11.39
CA ALA A 118 21.80 -9.61 -10.74
C ALA A 118 23.06 -10.35 -10.22
N GLU A 119 24.12 -10.40 -11.04
CA GLU A 119 25.37 -11.11 -10.75
C GLU A 119 26.14 -10.58 -9.53
N PRO A 120 26.41 -9.26 -9.35
CA PRO A 120 27.19 -8.78 -8.19
C PRO A 120 26.42 -8.70 -6.87
N TYR A 121 25.08 -8.74 -6.89
CA TYR A 121 24.23 -8.60 -5.71
C TYR A 121 23.80 -9.96 -5.14
N GLN A 122 23.47 -10.93 -6.00
CA GLN A 122 23.16 -12.30 -5.57
C GLN A 122 24.34 -12.92 -4.80
N GLN A 123 25.58 -12.74 -5.27
CA GLN A 123 26.79 -13.25 -4.58
C GLN A 123 27.06 -12.58 -3.21
N ARG A 124 26.61 -11.34 -2.97
CA ARG A 124 26.85 -10.65 -1.68
C ARG A 124 25.87 -11.04 -0.59
N VAL A 125 24.77 -11.68 -0.95
CA VAL A 125 23.67 -12.03 -0.03
C VAL A 125 23.32 -13.52 -0.12
N GLU A 126 24.10 -14.30 -0.88
CA GLU A 126 24.02 -15.76 -0.97
C GLU A 126 24.22 -16.38 0.42
N GLY A 127 23.25 -17.18 0.87
CA GLY A 127 23.22 -17.74 2.23
C GLY A 127 22.58 -16.85 3.30
N ALA A 128 22.07 -15.66 2.97
CA ALA A 128 21.29 -14.86 3.91
C ALA A 128 19.96 -15.53 4.24
N GLY A 129 19.56 -15.50 5.51
CA GLY A 129 18.28 -16.10 5.92
C GLY A 129 17.06 -15.41 5.29
N PHE A 130 15.90 -16.09 5.32
CA PHE A 130 14.62 -15.63 4.75
C PHE A 130 14.25 -14.16 5.03
N ALA A 131 14.71 -13.57 6.14
CA ALA A 131 14.49 -12.16 6.44
C ALA A 131 15.07 -11.21 5.39
N HIS A 132 15.99 -11.65 4.54
CA HIS A 132 16.59 -10.84 3.47
C HIS A 132 15.94 -11.07 2.10
N SER A 133 15.07 -12.06 1.93
CA SER A 133 14.37 -12.33 0.65
C SER A 133 13.27 -11.29 0.40
N ALA A 134 13.34 -10.58 -0.74
CA ALA A 134 12.34 -9.59 -1.12
C ALA A 134 10.96 -10.25 -1.38
N GLU A 135 10.96 -11.41 -2.04
CA GLU A 135 9.74 -12.21 -2.32
C GLU A 135 9.06 -12.67 -1.02
N TRP A 136 9.85 -13.15 -0.06
CA TRP A 136 9.36 -13.54 1.25
C TRP A 136 8.83 -12.31 2.00
N GLN A 137 9.55 -11.18 1.97
CA GLN A 137 9.11 -9.96 2.63
C GLN A 137 7.77 -9.46 2.05
N ALA A 138 7.63 -9.41 0.73
CA ALA A 138 6.40 -9.01 0.03
C ALA A 138 5.23 -9.95 0.35
N THR A 139 5.44 -11.27 0.29
CA THR A 139 4.44 -12.27 0.69
C THR A 139 4.02 -12.12 2.14
N MET A 140 4.98 -11.88 3.04
CA MET A 140 4.71 -11.66 4.45
C MET A 140 3.94 -10.36 4.69
N PHE A 141 4.23 -9.31 3.92
CA PHE A 141 3.48 -8.06 3.98
C PHE A 141 2.02 -8.28 3.57
N ALA A 142 1.78 -8.95 2.44
CA ALA A 142 0.43 -9.27 1.97
C ALA A 142 -0.38 -10.03 3.03
N LEU A 143 0.19 -11.07 3.63
CA LEU A 143 -0.45 -11.84 4.69
C LEU A 143 -0.74 -11.01 5.94
N CYS A 144 0.25 -10.25 6.44
CA CYS A 144 0.08 -9.37 7.59
C CYS A 144 -0.96 -8.29 7.34
N PHE A 145 -1.05 -7.79 6.11
CA PHE A 145 -1.97 -6.74 5.74
C PHE A 145 -3.41 -7.26 5.61
N LEU A 146 -3.62 -8.36 4.87
CA LEU A 146 -4.96 -8.93 4.67
C LEU A 146 -5.51 -9.59 5.93
N TYR A 147 -4.63 -10.18 6.75
CA TYR A 147 -4.98 -10.90 7.98
C TYR A 147 -4.26 -10.28 9.18
N PRO A 148 -4.62 -9.04 9.57
CA PRO A 148 -3.91 -8.29 10.59
C PRO A 148 -3.90 -9.05 11.92
N PHE A 149 -2.70 -9.20 12.47
CA PHE A 149 -2.50 -9.97 13.70
C PHE A 149 -3.35 -9.45 14.86
N SER A 150 -3.55 -8.14 14.96
CA SER A 150 -4.44 -7.52 15.95
C SER A 150 -5.86 -8.10 15.97
N GLU A 151 -6.39 -8.50 14.80
CA GLU A 151 -7.75 -9.03 14.63
C GLU A 151 -7.76 -10.57 14.59
N PHE A 152 -6.75 -11.18 13.96
CA PHE A 152 -6.68 -12.61 13.70
C PHE A 152 -6.01 -13.44 14.81
N LYS A 153 -5.31 -12.79 15.76
CA LYS A 153 -4.67 -13.49 16.90
C LYS A 153 -5.64 -14.25 17.82
N LYS A 154 -6.95 -14.04 17.71
CA LYS A 154 -7.97 -14.76 18.48
C LYS A 154 -8.21 -16.19 17.97
N PHE A 155 -7.97 -16.45 16.68
CA PHE A 155 -8.27 -17.75 16.07
C PHE A 155 -7.21 -18.78 16.44
N THR A 156 -7.64 -19.96 16.89
CA THR A 156 -6.73 -21.06 17.26
C THR A 156 -6.90 -22.30 16.38
N GLY A 157 -8.05 -22.43 15.70
CA GLY A 157 -8.37 -23.54 14.82
C GLY A 157 -8.65 -23.15 13.36
N VAL A 158 -8.27 -24.02 12.42
CA VAL A 158 -8.46 -23.80 10.97
C VAL A 158 -9.95 -23.70 10.62
N GLY A 159 -10.78 -24.58 11.20
CA GLY A 159 -12.23 -24.60 10.92
C GLY A 159 -12.97 -23.35 11.40
N GLU A 160 -12.60 -22.81 12.57
CA GLU A 160 -13.15 -21.55 13.10
C GLU A 160 -12.77 -20.37 12.19
N LEU A 161 -11.51 -20.30 11.78
CA LEU A 161 -11.00 -19.27 10.90
C LEU A 161 -11.67 -19.32 9.50
N ALA A 162 -11.79 -20.52 8.91
CA ALA A 162 -12.44 -20.71 7.62
C ALA A 162 -13.90 -20.22 7.64
N LYS A 163 -14.66 -20.60 8.68
CA LYS A 163 -16.06 -20.20 8.85
C LYS A 163 -16.24 -18.69 9.05
N SER A 164 -15.36 -18.06 9.82
CA SER A 164 -15.48 -16.63 10.16
C SER A 164 -14.97 -15.69 9.05
N SER A 165 -14.09 -16.17 8.18
CA SER A 165 -13.32 -15.31 7.25
C SER A 165 -13.54 -15.63 5.77
N ARG A 166 -14.52 -16.47 5.42
CA ARG A 166 -14.82 -16.91 4.03
C ARG A 166 -13.59 -17.46 3.29
N LEU A 167 -12.72 -18.15 4.02
CA LEU A 167 -11.51 -18.77 3.47
C LEU A 167 -11.77 -20.25 3.21
N THR A 168 -11.13 -20.79 2.17
CA THR A 168 -11.03 -22.25 2.01
C THR A 168 -10.22 -22.85 3.16
N HIS A 169 -10.38 -24.15 3.41
CA HIS A 169 -9.63 -24.83 4.47
C HIS A 169 -8.11 -24.69 4.29
N GLY A 170 -7.61 -24.78 3.05
CA GLY A 170 -6.19 -24.60 2.74
C GLY A 170 -5.69 -23.18 3.03
N GLN A 171 -6.45 -22.16 2.63
CA GLN A 171 -6.13 -20.76 2.93
C GLN A 171 -6.15 -20.50 4.44
N ALA A 172 -7.18 -20.98 5.15
CA ALA A 172 -7.26 -20.86 6.58
C ALA A 172 -6.07 -21.54 7.29
N ASN A 173 -5.62 -22.71 6.83
CA ASN A 173 -4.43 -23.36 7.36
C ASN A 173 -3.17 -22.51 7.17
N ARG A 174 -2.98 -21.95 5.97
CA ARG A 174 -1.85 -21.04 5.67
C ARG A 174 -1.86 -19.80 6.57
N VAL A 175 -3.02 -19.15 6.71
CA VAL A 175 -3.20 -17.97 7.56
C VAL A 175 -2.96 -18.32 9.02
N LEU A 176 -3.52 -19.42 9.53
CA LEU A 176 -3.33 -19.84 10.92
C LEU A 176 -1.85 -20.13 11.23
N ASN A 177 -1.13 -20.78 10.32
CA ASN A 177 0.31 -21.03 10.47
C ASN A 177 1.12 -19.72 10.47
N HIS A 178 0.73 -18.75 9.65
CA HIS A 178 1.29 -17.40 9.69
C HIS A 178 1.04 -16.71 11.04
N ILE A 179 -0.19 -16.73 11.55
CA ILE A 179 -0.55 -16.16 12.87
C ILE A 179 0.24 -16.84 14.01
N LYS A 180 0.37 -18.18 13.99
CA LYS A 180 1.19 -18.93 14.96
C LYS A 180 2.64 -18.45 14.96
N ARG A 181 3.24 -18.27 13.78
CA ARG A 181 4.60 -17.72 13.66
C ARG A 181 4.71 -16.32 14.26
N LEU A 182 3.73 -15.45 14.00
CA LEU A 182 3.72 -14.10 14.56
C LEU A 182 3.59 -14.09 16.09
N ARG A 183 2.78 -14.98 16.69
CA ARG A 183 2.68 -15.12 18.16
C ARG A 183 4.03 -15.41 18.79
N VAL A 184 4.78 -16.36 18.23
CA VAL A 184 6.12 -16.68 18.73
C VAL A 184 7.03 -15.46 18.63
N ARG A 185 7.06 -14.80 17.46
CA ARG A 185 7.97 -13.67 17.20
C ARG A 185 7.64 -12.40 17.99
N GLN A 186 6.37 -12.18 18.34
CA GLN A 186 5.96 -11.04 19.18
C GLN A 186 6.66 -11.05 20.54
N ASN A 187 6.91 -12.24 21.11
CA ASN A 187 7.57 -12.36 22.41
C ASN A 187 9.07 -12.07 22.38
N TYR A 188 9.69 -11.99 21.20
CA TYR A 188 11.12 -11.73 21.01
C TYR A 188 11.40 -10.39 20.31
N SER A 189 10.39 -9.51 20.18
CA SER A 189 10.54 -8.24 19.49
C SER A 189 11.13 -7.16 20.38
N ASP A 190 12.18 -6.49 19.90
CA ASP A 190 12.66 -5.24 20.49
C ASP A 190 11.87 -4.06 19.92
N THR A 191 11.03 -3.46 20.76
CA THR A 191 10.15 -2.35 20.35
C THR A 191 10.89 -1.10 19.89
N VAL A 192 12.11 -0.85 20.38
CA VAL A 192 12.91 0.33 19.98
C VAL A 192 13.47 0.11 18.58
N LEU A 193 14.06 -1.06 18.34
CA LEU A 193 14.59 -1.42 17.02
C LEU A 193 13.49 -1.48 15.96
N ASP A 194 12.33 -2.01 16.31
CA ASP A 194 11.19 -2.11 15.39
C ASP A 194 10.63 -0.74 15.01
N ARG A 195 10.53 0.20 15.96
CA ARG A 195 10.13 1.59 15.69
C ARG A 195 11.16 2.32 14.82
N SER A 196 12.44 2.15 15.11
CA SER A 196 13.52 2.74 14.31
C SER A 196 13.48 2.21 12.86
N TRP A 197 13.30 0.90 12.70
CA TRP A 197 13.15 0.29 11.38
C TRP A 197 11.93 0.82 10.63
N LEU A 198 10.75 0.88 11.27
CA LEU A 198 9.53 1.41 10.66
C LEU A 198 9.74 2.85 10.20
N LYS A 199 10.29 3.70 11.06
CA LYS A 199 10.62 5.10 10.75
C LYS A 199 11.48 5.18 9.50
N GLY A 200 12.58 4.41 9.44
CA GLY A 200 13.46 4.39 8.28
C GLY A 200 12.83 3.81 7.00
N VAL A 201 11.75 3.01 7.08
CA VAL A 201 10.96 2.62 5.88
C VAL A 201 10.11 3.82 5.46
N THR A 202 9.31 4.36 6.36
CA THR A 202 8.35 5.43 6.05
C THR A 202 9.00 6.75 5.60
N GLU A 203 10.17 7.09 6.15
CA GLU A 203 10.95 8.28 5.71
C GLU A 203 11.53 8.12 4.29
N SER A 204 11.59 6.90 3.77
CA SER A 204 12.08 6.62 2.42
C SER A 204 11.02 6.82 1.34
N PHE A 205 9.74 6.97 1.72
CA PHE A 205 8.64 7.21 0.79
C PHE A 205 8.78 8.56 0.10
N PRO A 206 8.25 8.71 -1.13
CA PRO A 206 8.29 9.97 -1.84
C PRO A 206 7.69 11.09 -0.98
N LYS A 207 8.44 12.19 -0.80
CA LYS A 207 7.88 13.37 -0.13
C LYS A 207 6.82 13.96 -1.05
N ILE A 208 5.61 14.15 -0.53
CA ILE A 208 4.57 14.92 -1.22
C ILE A 208 5.15 16.32 -1.46
N GLN A 209 5.53 16.61 -2.70
CA GLN A 209 5.80 17.99 -3.09
C GLN A 209 4.45 18.70 -3.00
N LYS A 210 4.24 19.49 -1.95
CA LYS A 210 3.12 20.45 -1.94
C LYS A 210 3.30 21.28 -3.20
N ALA A 211 2.37 21.15 -4.15
CA ALA A 211 2.35 21.98 -5.33
C ALA A 211 2.48 23.44 -4.86
N ARG A 212 3.58 24.10 -5.20
CA ARG A 212 3.64 25.56 -5.06
C ARG A 212 2.46 26.07 -5.89
N PRO A 213 1.53 26.86 -5.33
CA PRO A 213 0.46 27.40 -6.12
C PRO A 213 1.09 28.12 -7.31
N SER A 214 0.76 27.69 -8.52
CA SER A 214 1.26 28.33 -9.72
C SER A 214 0.85 29.81 -9.65
N LYS A 215 1.78 30.72 -9.99
CA LYS A 215 1.54 32.18 -10.02
C LYS A 215 0.32 32.57 -10.89
N LEU A 216 -0.20 31.66 -11.71
CA LEU A 216 -1.43 31.81 -12.48
C LEU A 216 -2.69 31.90 -11.60
N ARG A 217 -2.77 31.20 -10.46
CA ARG A 217 -3.95 31.32 -9.56
C ARG A 217 -4.04 32.68 -8.87
N SER A 218 -2.91 33.34 -8.60
CA SER A 218 -2.89 34.70 -8.04
C SER A 218 -3.32 35.77 -9.05
N GLN A 219 -3.10 35.56 -10.36
CA GLN A 219 -3.52 36.53 -11.38
C GLN A 219 -5.03 36.44 -11.67
N LEU A 220 -5.63 35.26 -11.70
CA LEU A 220 -7.08 35.10 -11.87
C LEU A 220 -7.90 35.69 -10.70
N LEU A 221 -7.39 35.63 -9.47
CA LEU A 221 -8.03 36.25 -8.30
C LEU A 221 -7.98 37.79 -8.33
N LEU A 222 -7.00 38.39 -9.03
CA LEU A 222 -6.94 39.83 -9.28
C LEU A 222 -7.93 40.30 -10.36
N PHE A 223 -8.28 39.43 -11.32
CA PHE A 223 -9.23 39.78 -12.39
C PHE A 223 -10.69 39.52 -12.05
N PHE A 224 -11.01 38.58 -11.15
CA PHE A 224 -12.40 38.23 -10.79
C PHE A 224 -12.79 38.56 -9.34
N GLY A 225 -11.90 39.22 -8.59
CA GLY A 225 -12.05 39.48 -7.16
C GLY A 225 -12.96 40.64 -6.75
N ASP A 226 -13.59 41.37 -7.68
CA ASP A 226 -14.29 42.63 -7.34
C ASP A 226 -15.69 42.79 -7.97
N THR A 227 -16.52 41.74 -7.93
CA THR A 227 -17.95 41.83 -8.33
C THR A 227 -18.95 41.71 -7.18
N ARG A 228 -18.49 41.79 -5.92
CA ARG A 228 -19.39 41.92 -4.75
C ARG A 228 -19.24 43.26 -4.02
N ARG A 229 -19.37 44.36 -4.76
CA ARG A 229 -19.62 45.68 -4.16
C ARG A 229 -20.47 46.58 -5.06
N ALA A 230 -21.63 46.08 -5.49
CA ALA A 230 -22.63 46.89 -6.18
C ALA A 230 -24.07 46.41 -5.89
N ARG A 231 -24.45 46.33 -4.61
CA ARG A 231 -25.85 46.34 -4.17
C ARG A 231 -25.92 47.03 -2.81
N ASN A 232 -25.89 48.36 -2.83
CA ASN A 232 -26.44 49.23 -1.77
C ASN A 232 -26.23 50.70 -2.13
N VAL A 233 -26.83 51.19 -3.23
CA VAL A 233 -27.17 52.60 -3.40
C VAL A 233 -28.39 52.68 -4.33
N ARG A 234 -29.59 52.79 -3.74
CA ARG A 234 -30.78 53.48 -4.28
C ARG A 234 -31.92 53.32 -3.27
N ARG A 235 -31.83 54.06 -2.17
CA ARG A 235 -33.00 54.45 -1.36
C ARG A 235 -32.73 55.72 -0.56
N LEU A 236 -32.65 56.81 -1.31
CA LEU A 236 -32.82 58.21 -0.92
C LEU A 236 -33.40 58.81 -2.23
N GLU A 237 -34.53 59.50 -2.30
CA GLU A 237 -35.24 60.39 -1.37
C GLU A 237 -36.70 60.47 -1.84
N VAL A 238 -37.68 60.66 -0.94
CA VAL A 238 -38.64 61.76 -1.02
C VAL A 238 -39.12 62.03 0.41
N GLY A 239 -38.66 63.13 1.00
CA GLY A 239 -39.31 63.75 2.15
C GLY A 239 -40.42 64.68 1.66
N LEU A 240 -41.53 64.72 2.39
CA LEU A 240 -42.55 65.77 2.31
C LEU A 240 -42.53 66.55 3.63
N PRO A 241 -42.48 67.89 3.62
CA PRO A 241 -42.71 68.69 4.83
C PRO A 241 -44.22 68.90 5.06
N ALA A 242 -44.53 69.43 6.24
CA ALA A 242 -45.86 69.70 6.80
C ALA A 242 -46.84 70.41 5.85
#